data_AF-A0A1H5UDJ9-F1
#
_entry.id   AF-A0A1H5UDJ9-F1
#
_cell.length_a   1.000
_cell.length_b   1.000
_cell.length_c   1.000
_cell.angle_alpha   90.00
_cell.angle_beta   90.00
_cell.angle_gamma   90.00
#
_symmetry.space_group_name_H-M   'P 1'
#
loop_
_entity.id
_entity.type
_entity.pdbx_description
1 polymer ?
#
loop_
_entity_poly.entity_id
_entity_poly.type
_entity_poly.pdbx_seq_one_letter_code
_entity_poly.pdbx_strand_id
1 'polypeptide(L)'
;MKHCLLALTLIIASPSYAYYCDQTAEGAIDGAVDGAITGAVVGGIVDGGSGAAAGAAIGGGAGAVAGTIDGAYDEEACEVATDVIEEDIVEEEVVEEEIIEDAYYD
;
A
#
# COMPACT_ATOMS: atom_id res chain seq x y z
N MET A 1 -38.02 12.46 -6.15
CA MET A 1 -37.04 11.84 -5.21
C MET A 1 -37.03 10.34 -5.45
N LYS A 2 -36.19 9.88 -6.37
CA LYS A 2 -35.92 8.47 -6.68
C LYS A 2 -34.61 8.47 -7.46
N HIS A 3 -33.82 7.41 -7.33
CA HIS A 3 -32.44 7.25 -7.84
C HIS A 3 -31.33 7.65 -6.86
N CYS A 4 -31.47 7.27 -5.58
CA CYS A 4 -30.39 7.28 -4.60
C CYS A 4 -29.86 5.83 -4.38
N LEU A 5 -29.70 5.07 -5.47
CA LEU A 5 -29.49 3.62 -5.41
C LEU A 5 -28.52 3.19 -6.52
N LEU A 6 -27.28 3.68 -6.44
CA LEU A 6 -26.19 3.29 -7.33
C LEU A 6 -24.87 3.24 -6.55
N ALA A 7 -24.93 2.64 -5.36
CA ALA A 7 -23.79 2.48 -4.47
C ALA A 7 -23.86 1.11 -3.81
N LEU A 8 -23.53 0.02 -4.52
CA LEU A 8 -23.18 -1.24 -3.84
C LEU A 8 -22.56 -2.36 -4.71
N THR A 9 -21.74 -2.06 -5.71
CA THR A 9 -20.94 -3.14 -6.34
C THR A 9 -19.54 -2.64 -6.69
N LEU A 10 -18.76 -2.30 -5.66
CA LEU A 10 -17.31 -2.26 -5.80
C LEU A 10 -16.83 -3.69 -5.55
N ILE A 11 -16.52 -4.38 -6.64
CA ILE A 11 -15.99 -5.73 -6.64
C ILE A 11 -14.66 -5.68 -5.89
N ILE A 12 -14.57 -6.51 -4.84
CA ILE A 12 -13.34 -6.76 -4.09
C ILE A 12 -12.38 -7.45 -5.06
N ALA A 13 -11.57 -6.66 -5.76
CA ALA A 13 -10.41 -7.16 -6.49
C ALA A 13 -9.27 -7.19 -5.48
N SER A 14 -8.98 -8.38 -4.95
CA SER A 14 -7.80 -8.58 -4.10
C SER A 14 -6.56 -8.52 -5.00
N PRO A 15 -5.65 -7.53 -4.83
CA PRO A 15 -4.34 -7.65 -5.45
C PRO A 15 -3.63 -8.81 -4.75
N SER A 16 -3.19 -9.77 -5.55
CA SER A 16 -2.28 -10.81 -5.11
C SER A 16 -0.99 -10.13 -4.67
N TYR A 17 -0.73 -10.11 -3.36
CA TYR A 17 0.54 -9.69 -2.75
C TYR A 17 1.70 -10.51 -3.37
N ALA A 18 2.28 -9.99 -4.45
CA ALA A 18 3.65 -10.31 -4.79
C ALA A 18 4.48 -9.33 -3.96
N TYR A 19 5.31 -9.86 -3.07
CA TYR A 19 6.18 -9.08 -2.18
C TYR A 19 7.21 -8.32 -3.05
N TYR A 20 6.83 -7.14 -3.51
CA TYR A 20 7.70 -6.12 -4.07
C TYR A 20 7.56 -4.92 -3.14
N CYS A 21 8.66 -4.47 -2.55
CA CYS A 21 8.61 -3.36 -1.59
C CYS A 21 8.24 -2.01 -2.24
N ASP A 22 8.14 -1.92 -3.57
CA ASP A 22 7.67 -0.73 -4.30
C ASP A 22 6.16 -0.48 -4.09
N GLN A 23 5.83 0.07 -2.93
CA GLN A 23 4.48 0.42 -2.53
C GLN A 23 4.15 1.89 -2.79
N THR A 24 5.12 2.70 -3.22
CA THR A 24 4.93 4.13 -3.50
C THR A 24 3.84 4.35 -4.56
N ALA A 25 3.85 3.57 -5.64
CA ALA A 25 2.87 3.68 -6.71
C ALA A 25 1.50 3.15 -6.30
N GLU A 26 1.44 2.05 -5.53
CA GLU A 26 0.20 1.48 -5.02
C GLU A 26 -0.46 2.42 -4.01
N GLY A 27 0.30 2.93 -3.05
CA GLY A 27 -0.14 3.92 -2.08
C GLY A 27 -0.69 5.16 -2.78
N ALA A 28 -0.04 5.65 -3.83
CA ALA A 28 -0.54 6.76 -4.64
C ALA A 28 -1.93 6.49 -5.23
N ILE A 29 -2.16 5.29 -5.76
CA ILE A 29 -3.42 4.90 -6.39
C ILE A 29 -4.51 4.78 -5.34
N ASP A 30 -4.24 4.10 -4.23
CA ASP A 30 -5.20 3.91 -3.15
C ASP A 30 -5.59 5.24 -2.50
N GLY A 31 -4.60 6.07 -2.20
CA GLY A 31 -4.82 7.42 -1.71
C GLY A 31 -5.64 8.26 -2.70
N ALA A 32 -5.37 8.16 -4.01
CA ALA A 32 -6.13 8.88 -5.03
C ALA A 32 -7.59 8.43 -5.08
N VAL A 33 -7.85 7.13 -4.96
CA VAL A 33 -9.21 6.57 -4.98
C VAL A 33 -9.98 7.01 -3.73
N ASP A 34 -9.41 6.85 -2.54
CA ASP A 34 -10.05 7.22 -1.28
C ASP A 34 -10.29 8.73 -1.19
N GLY A 35 -9.31 9.52 -1.60
CA GLY A 35 -9.42 10.97 -1.70
C GLY A 35 -10.52 11.39 -2.68
N ALA A 36 -10.58 10.77 -3.86
CA ALA A 36 -11.60 11.08 -4.86
C ALA A 36 -13.01 10.73 -4.38
N ILE A 37 -13.20 9.59 -3.72
CA ILE A 37 -14.50 9.18 -3.17
C ILE A 37 -14.93 10.17 -2.08
N THR A 38 -14.05 10.45 -1.12
CA THR A 38 -14.34 11.36 -0.02
C THR A 38 -14.66 12.77 -0.53
N GLY A 39 -13.85 13.27 -1.45
CA GLY A 39 -14.05 14.56 -2.10
C GLY A 39 -15.37 14.61 -2.87
N ALA A 40 -15.73 13.55 -3.61
CA ALA A 40 -16.98 13.48 -4.34
C ALA A 40 -18.21 13.55 -3.43
N VAL A 41 -18.16 12.86 -2.28
CA VAL A 41 -19.25 12.89 -1.29
C VAL A 41 -19.41 14.29 -0.72
N VAL A 42 -18.33 14.89 -0.24
CA VAL A 42 -18.37 16.24 0.36
C VAL A 42 -18.81 17.28 -0.67
N GLY A 43 -18.22 17.27 -1.86
CA GLY A 43 -18.59 18.17 -2.95
C GLY A 43 -20.04 17.96 -3.41
N GLY A 44 -20.49 16.71 -3.44
CA GLY A 44 -21.87 16.34 -3.75
C GLY A 44 -22.91 16.91 -2.78
N ILE A 45 -22.56 16.99 -1.49
CA ILE A 45 -23.39 17.61 -0.46
C ILE A 45 -23.48 19.13 -0.67
N VAL A 46 -22.39 19.75 -1.10
CA VAL A 46 -22.30 21.22 -1.23
C VAL A 46 -23.00 21.72 -2.50
N ASP A 47 -22.73 21.11 -3.66
CA ASP A 47 -23.19 21.64 -4.96
C ASP A 47 -23.68 20.54 -5.93
N GLY A 48 -24.14 19.41 -5.40
CA GLY A 48 -24.68 18.31 -6.20
C GLY A 48 -23.65 17.73 -7.18
N GLY A 49 -24.07 17.40 -8.40
CA GLY A 49 -23.21 16.72 -9.37
C GLY A 49 -21.94 17.49 -9.75
N SER A 50 -22.02 18.81 -9.90
CA SER A 50 -20.85 19.65 -10.22
C SER A 50 -19.87 19.68 -9.05
N GLY A 51 -20.38 19.82 -7.82
CA GLY A 51 -19.58 19.75 -6.62
C GLY A 51 -18.93 18.39 -6.44
N ALA A 52 -19.64 17.29 -6.73
CA ALA A 52 -19.08 15.95 -6.66
C ALA A 52 -17.92 15.74 -7.64
N ALA A 53 -18.03 16.22 -8.87
CA ALA A 53 -16.94 16.13 -9.85
C ALA A 53 -15.71 16.96 -9.43
N ALA A 54 -15.93 18.20 -8.99
CA ALA A 54 -14.85 19.05 -8.51
C ALA A 54 -14.18 18.48 -7.26
N GLY A 55 -14.99 18.00 -6.31
CA GLY A 55 -14.54 17.37 -5.09
C GLY A 55 -13.75 16.09 -5.36
N ALA A 56 -14.20 15.25 -6.30
CA ALA A 56 -13.47 14.05 -6.71
C ALA A 56 -12.09 14.37 -7.29
N ALA A 57 -12.00 15.39 -8.15
CA ALA A 57 -10.74 15.79 -8.75
C ALA A 57 -9.74 16.33 -7.72
N ILE A 58 -10.20 17.21 -6.82
CA ILE A 58 -9.36 17.80 -5.77
C ILE A 58 -8.96 16.73 -4.74
N GLY A 59 -9.94 15.95 -4.28
CA GLY A 59 -9.75 14.89 -3.31
C GLY A 59 -8.82 13.81 -3.86
N GLY A 60 -8.98 13.40 -5.12
CA GLY A 60 -8.09 12.41 -5.73
C GLY A 60 -6.68 12.91 -5.92
N GLY A 61 -6.50 14.18 -6.31
CA GLY A 61 -5.16 14.77 -6.38
C GLY A 61 -4.47 14.86 -5.01
N ALA A 62 -5.18 15.32 -3.99
CA ALA A 62 -4.64 15.41 -2.63
C ALA A 62 -4.37 14.03 -2.02
N GLY A 63 -5.29 13.09 -2.24
CA GLY A 63 -5.18 11.72 -1.80
C GLY A 63 -4.03 10.99 -2.46
N ALA A 64 -3.77 11.21 -3.76
CA ALA A 64 -2.62 10.63 -4.45
C ALA A 64 -1.30 11.03 -3.80
N VAL A 65 -1.15 12.32 -3.45
CA VAL A 65 0.05 12.82 -2.78
C VAL A 65 0.19 12.21 -1.38
N ALA A 66 -0.89 12.18 -0.59
CA ALA A 66 -0.85 11.55 0.73
C ALA A 66 -0.50 10.05 0.63
N GLY A 67 -1.07 9.36 -0.34
CA GLY A 67 -0.84 7.95 -0.60
C GLY A 67 0.58 7.64 -1.09
N THR A 68 1.20 8.50 -1.91
CA THR A 68 2.63 8.32 -2.27
C THR A 68 3.54 8.36 -1.06
N ILE A 69 3.20 9.21 -0.07
CA ILE A 69 3.99 9.35 1.15
C ILE A 69 3.84 8.10 2.01
N ASP A 70 2.60 7.63 2.19
CA ASP A 70 2.29 6.40 2.94
C ASP A 70 2.98 5.18 2.31
N GLY A 71 2.85 5.02 0.98
CA GLY A 71 3.50 3.95 0.24
C GLY A 71 5.03 3.97 0.32
N ALA A 72 5.64 5.16 0.38
CA ALA A 72 7.09 5.29 0.58
C ALA A 72 7.52 4.91 2.01
N TYR A 73 6.69 5.19 3.02
CA TYR A 73 6.95 4.73 4.39
C TYR A 73 6.82 3.21 4.51
N ASP A 74 5.81 2.63 3.85
CA ASP A 74 5.61 1.18 3.83
C ASP A 74 6.72 0.46 3.05
N GLU A 75 7.24 1.08 1.98
CA GLU A 75 8.43 0.63 1.26
C GLU A 75 9.67 0.57 2.17
N GLU A 76 9.97 1.66 2.88
CA GLU A 76 11.11 1.69 3.81
C GLU A 76 10.96 0.67 4.96
N ALA A 77 9.74 0.50 5.48
CA ALA A 77 9.46 -0.51 6.50
C ALA A 77 9.62 -1.95 5.98
N CYS A 78 9.27 -2.19 4.71
CA CYS A 78 9.42 -3.47 4.03
C CYS A 78 10.89 -3.83 3.79
N GLU A 79 11.69 -2.87 3.33
CA GLU A 79 13.14 -3.07 3.13
C GLU A 79 13.86 -3.40 4.44
N VAL A 80 13.56 -2.67 5.52
CA VAL A 80 14.13 -2.96 6.85
C VAL A 80 13.75 -4.37 7.33
N ALA A 81 12.52 -4.81 7.06
CA ALA A 81 12.08 -6.15 7.44
C ALA A 81 12.82 -7.24 6.67
N THR A 82 13.11 -7.04 5.37
CA THR A 82 13.88 -8.01 4.58
C THR A 82 15.34 -8.09 4.99
N ASP A 83 15.97 -6.96 5.31
CA ASP A 83 17.38 -6.93 5.73
C ASP A 83 17.60 -7.76 7.00
N VAL A 84 16.66 -7.70 7.96
CA VAL A 84 16.72 -8.51 9.19
C VAL A 84 16.62 -10.01 8.89
N ILE A 85 15.85 -10.42 7.88
CA ILE A 85 15.72 -11.85 7.53
C ILE A 85 17.00 -12.37 6.85
N GLU A 86 17.69 -11.56 6.05
CA GLU A 86 18.95 -12.00 5.41
C GLU A 86 20.09 -12.16 6.42
N GLU A 87 20.18 -11.29 7.44
CA GLU A 87 21.18 -11.44 8.51
C GLU A 87 20.97 -12.74 9.32
N ASP A 88 19.71 -13.10 9.63
CA ASP A 88 19.39 -14.35 10.35
C ASP A 88 19.79 -15.61 9.55
N ILE A 89 19.65 -15.59 8.21
CA ILE A 89 20.00 -16.76 7.36
C ILE A 89 21.52 -16.95 7.29
N VAL A 90 22.30 -15.87 7.25
CA VAL A 90 23.77 -15.96 7.20
C VAL A 90 24.34 -16.40 8.54
N GLU A 91 23.78 -15.96 9.68
CA GLU A 91 24.24 -16.46 10.99
C GLU A 91 23.93 -17.95 11.19
N GLU A 92 22.79 -18.45 10.70
CA GLU A 92 22.46 -19.88 10.80
C GLU A 92 23.32 -20.75 9.86
N GLU A 93 23.64 -20.29 8.64
CA GLU A 93 24.54 -21.00 7.70
C GLU A 93 26.00 -21.05 8.21
N VAL A 94 26.53 -19.97 8.79
CA VAL A 94 27.90 -19.95 9.34
C VAL A 94 28.04 -20.87 10.55
N VAL A 95 27.00 -21.01 11.38
CA VAL A 95 27.02 -21.94 12.53
C VAL A 95 27.00 -23.40 12.08
N GLU A 96 26.32 -23.76 10.98
CA GLU A 96 26.34 -25.15 10.49
C GLU A 96 27.66 -25.53 9.81
N GLU A 97 28.34 -24.59 9.11
CA GLU A 97 29.64 -24.88 8.49
C GLU A 97 30.78 -25.03 9.52
N GLU A 98 30.78 -24.26 10.62
CA GLU A 98 31.83 -24.35 11.66
C GLU A 98 31.78 -25.68 12.43
N ILE A 99 30.60 -26.30 12.60
CA ILE A 99 30.46 -27.56 13.35
C ILE A 99 31.01 -28.77 12.57
N ILE A 100 31.16 -28.70 11.25
CA ILE A 100 31.61 -29.84 10.43
C ILE A 100 33.15 -29.94 10.39
N GLU A 101 33.89 -28.84 10.50
CA GLU A 101 35.37 -28.90 10.47
C GLU A 101 35.98 -29.44 11.77
N ASP A 102 35.38 -29.17 12.93
CA ASP A 102 35.90 -29.60 14.24
C ASP A 102 35.62 -31.07 14.57
N ALA A 103 34.78 -31.77 13.78
CA ALA A 103 34.45 -33.18 14.02
C ALA A 103 35.35 -34.20 13.28
N TYR A 104 36.34 -33.73 12.48
CA TYR A 104 37.23 -34.62 11.71
C TYR A 104 38.66 -34.76 12.26
N TYR A 105 38.96 -34.12 13.40
CA TYR A 105 40.24 -34.22 14.10
C TYR A 105 40.07 -34.53 15.59
N ASP A 106 39.46 -35.67 15.93
CA ASP A 106 39.74 -36.39 17.20
C ASP A 106 39.64 -37.91 16.99
#